data_AF-A0A194UPG6-F1
#
_entry.id   AF-A0A194UPG6-F1
#
_cell.length_a   1.000
_cell.length_b   1.000
_cell.length_c   1.000
_cell.angle_alpha   90.00
_cell.angle_beta   90.00
_cell.angle_gamma   90.00
#
_symmetry.space_group_name_H-M   'P 1'
#
loop_
_entity.id
_entity.type
_entity.pdbx_description
1 polymer ?
#
loop_
_entity_poly.entity_id
_entity_poly.type
_entity_poly.pdbx_seq_one_letter_code
_entity_poly.pdbx_strand_id
1 'polypeptide(L)'
;MTSKSLADQVLADIQDSNFPPGPPREYVPEGVLDTLITRKSLCQEFSRNSALGKESRVDEDLLKFILGSAKKVLAISLLAGVESKELHDAMKKFKSSLFQDKCLPIYYISQMNFHGPSYRGLG
;
A
#
# COMPACT_ATOMS: atom_id res chain seq x y z
N MET A 1 -10.08 27.00 2.65
CA MET A 1 -10.47 25.61 2.99
C MET A 1 -9.34 24.70 2.53
N THR A 2 -8.52 24.19 3.45
CA THR A 2 -7.42 23.27 3.14
C THR A 2 -8.01 21.90 2.78
N SER A 3 -7.80 21.48 1.53
CA SER A 3 -8.21 20.16 1.06
C SER A 3 -7.31 19.10 1.71
N LYS A 4 -7.87 18.37 2.70
CA LYS A 4 -7.23 17.26 3.41
C LYS A 4 -6.64 16.23 2.43
N SER A 5 -5.47 15.67 2.75
CA SER A 5 -4.83 14.66 1.91
C SER A 5 -5.58 13.32 1.96
N LEU A 6 -5.29 12.41 1.04
CA LEU A 6 -5.85 11.05 1.09
C LEU A 6 -5.32 10.28 2.30
N ALA A 7 -4.04 10.48 2.66
CA ALA A 7 -3.44 9.89 3.86
C ALA A 7 -4.17 10.30 5.14
N ASP A 8 -4.49 11.59 5.30
CA ASP A 8 -5.23 12.10 6.46
C ASP A 8 -6.62 11.45 6.60
N GLN A 9 -7.26 11.16 5.48
CA GLN A 9 -8.58 10.52 5.46
C GLN A 9 -8.49 9.05 5.84
N VAL A 10 -7.50 8.32 5.32
CA VAL A 10 -7.26 6.92 5.70
C VAL A 10 -6.95 6.82 7.18
N LEU A 11 -6.09 7.70 7.72
CA LEU A 11 -5.74 7.74 9.13
C LEU A 11 -6.95 8.02 10.03
N ALA A 12 -7.83 8.94 9.62
CA ALA A 12 -9.01 9.28 10.40
C ALA A 12 -10.01 8.13 10.54
N ASP A 13 -10.02 7.19 9.58
CA ASP A 13 -10.94 6.07 9.56
C ASP A 13 -10.37 4.78 10.16
N ILE A 14 -9.10 4.74 10.57
CA ILE A 14 -8.53 3.59 11.30
C ILE A 14 -9.23 3.46 12.67
N GLN A 15 -9.71 2.26 12.98
CA GLN A 15 -10.33 1.92 14.26
C GLN A 15 -9.51 0.85 15.01
N ASP A 16 -9.42 1.00 16.32
CA ASP A 16 -8.86 -0.01 17.22
C ASP A 16 -9.86 -1.16 17.41
N SER A 17 -9.47 -2.38 17.05
CA SER A 17 -10.26 -3.58 17.31
C SER A 17 -9.61 -4.47 18.35
N ASN A 18 -10.41 -4.95 19.31
CA ASN A 18 -9.97 -5.70 20.49
C ASN A 18 -10.44 -7.17 20.41
N PHE A 19 -9.97 -7.94 19.42
CA PHE A 19 -10.30 -9.37 19.25
C PHE A 19 -9.15 -10.13 18.55
N PRO A 20 -8.89 -11.44 18.78
CA PRO A 20 -8.81 -12.30 19.99
C PRO A 20 -7.32 -12.30 20.53
N PRO A 21 -6.73 -13.29 21.25
CA PRO A 21 -5.49 -13.05 22.01
C PRO A 21 -4.32 -12.65 21.09
N GLY A 22 -3.90 -11.40 21.20
CA GLY A 22 -2.89 -10.79 20.36
C GLY A 22 -2.76 -9.30 20.66
N PRO A 23 -1.71 -8.64 20.16
CA PRO A 23 -1.57 -7.19 20.28
C PRO A 23 -2.75 -6.48 19.60
N PRO A 24 -3.13 -5.27 20.08
CA PRO A 24 -4.10 -4.43 19.41
C PRO A 24 -3.77 -4.29 17.93
N ARG A 25 -4.78 -4.40 17.09
CA ARG A 25 -4.62 -4.25 15.65
C ARG A 25 -5.52 -3.12 15.17
N GLU A 26 -4.90 -2.22 14.43
CA GLU A 26 -5.55 -1.13 13.73
C GLU A 26 -6.12 -1.66 12.41
N TYR A 27 -7.41 -1.41 12.17
CA TYR A 27 -8.08 -1.79 10.95
C TYR A 27 -8.86 -0.63 10.36
N VAL A 28 -8.86 -0.54 9.04
CA VAL A 28 -9.79 0.31 8.31
C VAL A 28 -11.13 -0.46 8.18
N PRO A 29 -12.30 0.16 8.45
CA PRO A 29 -13.58 -0.50 8.31
C PRO A 29 -13.78 -1.07 6.90
N GLU A 30 -14.48 -2.20 6.82
CA GLU A 30 -14.68 -2.90 5.57
C GLU A 30 -15.38 -1.99 4.53
N GLY A 31 -14.83 -1.93 3.31
CA GLY A 31 -15.34 -1.08 2.23
C GLY A 31 -14.93 0.40 2.27
N VAL A 32 -14.30 0.90 3.34
CA VAL A 32 -13.84 2.31 3.42
C VAL A 32 -12.74 2.61 2.40
N LEU A 33 -11.86 1.66 2.11
CA LEU A 33 -10.88 1.86 1.02
C LEU A 33 -11.56 2.00 -0.34
N ASP A 34 -12.72 1.38 -0.57
CA ASP A 34 -13.46 1.53 -1.82
C ASP A 34 -14.12 2.91 -1.96
N THR A 35 -14.50 3.52 -0.84
CA THR A 35 -15.08 4.87 -0.80
C THR A 35 -14.02 5.98 -0.85
N LEU A 36 -12.86 5.76 -0.22
CA LEU A 36 -11.75 6.73 -0.19
C LEU A 36 -10.88 6.66 -1.46
N ILE A 37 -10.53 5.45 -1.92
CA ILE A 37 -9.67 5.23 -3.09
C ILE A 37 -10.54 5.12 -4.33
N THR A 38 -10.84 6.28 -4.89
CA THR A 38 -11.61 6.44 -6.12
C THR A 38 -10.71 6.95 -7.24
N ARG A 39 -11.15 6.80 -8.49
CA ARG A 39 -10.46 7.39 -9.63
C ARG A 39 -10.22 8.89 -9.44
N LYS A 40 -11.21 9.60 -8.86
CA LYS A 40 -11.12 11.04 -8.61
C LYS A 40 -10.06 11.37 -7.57
N SER A 41 -10.02 10.67 -6.43
CA SER A 41 -9.01 10.92 -5.39
C SER A 41 -7.61 10.57 -5.88
N LEU A 42 -7.44 9.48 -6.63
CA LEU A 42 -6.15 9.14 -7.27
C LEU A 42 -5.69 10.16 -8.29
N CYS A 43 -6.59 10.62 -9.17
CA CYS A 43 -6.25 11.67 -10.12
C CYS A 43 -5.82 12.94 -9.37
N GLN A 44 -6.52 13.32 -8.31
CA GLN A 44 -6.14 14.49 -7.50
C GLN A 44 -4.77 14.32 -6.83
N GLU A 45 -4.50 13.15 -6.24
CA GLU A 45 -3.24 12.83 -5.56
C GLU A 45 -2.05 12.86 -6.53
N PHE A 46 -2.21 12.26 -7.72
CA PHE A 46 -1.15 12.22 -8.73
C PHE A 46 -1.02 13.53 -9.52
N SER A 47 -2.11 14.29 -9.69
CA SER A 47 -2.09 15.58 -10.41
C SER A 47 -1.49 16.71 -9.57
N ARG A 48 -1.65 16.68 -8.24
CA ARG A 48 -0.99 17.62 -7.32
C ARG A 48 0.54 17.65 -7.49
N ASN A 49 1.12 16.61 -8.07
CA ASN A 49 2.56 16.45 -8.28
C ASN A 49 3.07 16.86 -9.67
N SER A 50 2.19 17.30 -10.56
CA SER A 50 2.61 17.87 -11.84
C SER A 50 3.08 19.30 -11.61
N ALA A 51 4.32 19.46 -11.13
CA ALA A 51 5.00 20.75 -10.98
C ALA A 51 5.27 21.48 -12.32
N LEU A 52 4.73 20.98 -13.43
CA LEU A 52 4.82 21.57 -14.76
C LEU A 52 3.41 21.53 -15.33
N GLY A 53 2.81 22.69 -15.60
CA GLY A 53 1.45 22.86 -16.14
C GLY A 53 1.20 22.30 -17.54
N LYS A 54 1.75 21.12 -17.85
CA LYS A 54 1.30 20.26 -18.93
C LYS A 54 0.49 19.15 -18.29
N GLU A 55 -0.75 19.04 -18.71
CA GLU A 55 -1.66 17.92 -18.46
C GLU A 55 -0.88 16.59 -18.47
N SER A 56 -0.41 16.18 -17.29
CA SER A 56 0.21 14.89 -17.12
C SER A 56 -0.94 13.92 -17.18
N ARG A 57 -1.16 13.34 -18.36
CA ARG A 57 -2.11 12.26 -18.56
C ARG A 57 -1.82 11.22 -17.48
N VAL A 58 -2.67 11.19 -16.47
CA VAL A 58 -2.58 10.19 -15.41
C VAL A 58 -2.61 8.83 -16.09
N ASP A 59 -1.64 7.97 -15.78
CA ASP A 59 -1.50 6.65 -16.40
C ASP A 59 -2.77 5.83 -16.08
N GLU A 60 -3.67 5.71 -17.06
CA GLU A 60 -4.95 5.02 -16.90
C GLU A 60 -4.78 3.56 -16.55
N ASP A 61 -3.73 2.92 -17.04
CA ASP A 61 -3.46 1.53 -16.73
C ASP A 61 -2.95 1.38 -15.29
N LEU A 62 -2.23 2.39 -14.78
CA LEU A 62 -1.87 2.46 -13.36
C LEU A 62 -3.12 2.68 -12.49
N LEU A 63 -4.02 3.59 -12.87
CA LEU A 63 -5.28 3.80 -12.15
C LEU A 63 -6.13 2.54 -12.11
N LYS A 64 -6.28 1.82 -13.23
CA LYS A 64 -7.01 0.56 -13.30
C LYS A 64 -6.39 -0.51 -12.40
N PHE A 65 -5.06 -0.61 -12.40
CA PHE A 65 -4.35 -1.53 -11.51
C PHE A 65 -4.64 -1.22 -10.03
N ILE A 66 -4.51 0.04 -9.63
CA ILE A 66 -4.75 0.47 -8.24
C ILE A 66 -6.20 0.18 -7.84
N LEU A 67 -7.16 0.61 -8.65
CA LEU A 67 -8.59 0.44 -8.36
C LEU A 67 -9.05 -1.02 -8.45
N GLY A 68 -8.38 -1.84 -9.26
CA GLY A 68 -8.76 -3.23 -9.49
C GLY A 68 -8.17 -4.21 -8.48
N SER A 69 -6.94 -3.98 -8.01
CA SER A 69 -6.24 -4.99 -7.21
C SER A 69 -5.22 -4.50 -6.19
N ALA A 70 -4.93 -3.19 -6.09
CA ALA A 70 -3.83 -2.68 -5.26
C ALA A 70 -4.23 -1.54 -4.31
N LYS A 71 -5.49 -1.53 -3.82
CA LYS A 71 -6.01 -0.49 -2.92
C LYS A 71 -5.35 -0.55 -1.54
N LYS A 72 -5.16 -1.76 -1.00
CA LYS A 72 -4.49 -1.95 0.30
C LYS A 72 -3.01 -1.64 0.21
N VAL A 73 -2.35 -2.03 -0.88
CA VAL A 73 -0.94 -1.69 -1.14
C VAL A 73 -0.75 -0.16 -1.19
N LEU A 74 -1.66 0.55 -1.88
CA LEU A 74 -1.65 2.01 -1.90
C LEU A 74 -1.83 2.60 -0.50
N ALA A 75 -2.83 2.15 0.25
CA ALA A 75 -3.12 2.65 1.59
C ALA A 75 -1.93 2.44 2.54
N ILE A 76 -1.31 1.26 2.52
CA ILE A 76 -0.11 0.98 3.33
C ILE A 76 1.05 1.89 2.93
N SER A 77 1.25 2.13 1.63
CA SER A 77 2.31 3.02 1.16
C SER A 77 2.11 4.46 1.66
N LEU A 78 0.87 4.95 1.59
CA LEU A 78 0.49 6.26 2.14
C LEU A 78 0.72 6.33 3.65
N LEU A 79 0.30 5.31 4.40
CA LEU A 79 0.50 5.24 5.85
C LEU A 79 1.97 5.11 6.26
N ALA A 80 2.80 4.51 5.40
CA ALA A 80 4.24 4.46 5.58
C ALA A 80 4.94 5.80 5.26
N GLY A 81 4.18 6.86 4.95
CA GLY A 81 4.70 8.19 4.62
C GLY A 81 5.24 8.30 3.21
N VAL A 82 4.97 7.33 2.33
CA VAL A 82 5.32 7.42 0.92
C VAL A 82 4.31 8.31 0.23
N GLU A 83 4.74 9.51 -0.12
CA GLU A 83 3.87 10.53 -0.70
C GLU A 83 4.35 10.93 -2.10
N SER A 84 3.48 11.66 -2.78
CA SER A 84 3.87 12.45 -3.94
C SER A 84 4.48 11.64 -5.10
N LYS A 85 5.61 12.07 -5.66
CA LYS A 85 6.30 11.38 -6.76
C LYS A 85 6.77 9.97 -6.35
N GLU A 86 7.21 9.80 -5.11
CA GLU A 86 7.68 8.51 -4.61
C GLU A 86 6.55 7.49 -4.57
N LEU A 87 5.34 7.92 -4.18
CA LEU A 87 4.15 7.06 -4.20
C LEU A 87 3.83 6.62 -5.63
N HIS A 88 3.82 7.55 -6.58
CA HIS A 88 3.53 7.23 -7.97
C HIS A 88 4.58 6.26 -8.56
N ASP A 89 5.86 6.47 -8.29
CA ASP A 89 6.94 5.59 -8.76
C ASP A 89 6.91 4.22 -8.05
N ALA A 90 6.57 4.17 -6.76
CA ALA A 90 6.35 2.93 -6.02
C ALA A 90 5.19 2.12 -6.60
N MET A 91 4.05 2.75 -6.87
CA MET A 91 2.90 2.06 -7.46
C MET A 91 3.18 1.56 -8.88
N LYS A 92 3.99 2.28 -9.67
CA LYS A 92 4.50 1.76 -10.95
C LYS A 92 5.36 0.52 -10.78
N LYS A 93 6.25 0.50 -9.79
CA LYS A 93 7.06 -0.69 -9.48
C LYS A 93 6.18 -1.87 -9.06
N PHE A 94 5.22 -1.66 -8.18
CA PHE A 94 4.28 -2.71 -7.77
C PHE A 94 3.46 -3.25 -8.94
N LYS A 95 2.97 -2.38 -9.83
CA LYS A 95 2.33 -2.81 -11.08
C LYS A 95 3.25 -3.67 -11.93
N SER A 96 4.50 -3.25 -12.13
CA SER A 96 5.48 -3.99 -12.95
C SER A 96 5.87 -5.35 -12.36
N SER A 97 5.84 -5.48 -11.03
CA SER A 97 6.13 -6.73 -10.32
C SER A 97 4.88 -7.58 -10.05
N LEU A 98 3.69 -7.14 -10.49
CA LEU A 98 2.39 -7.75 -10.19
C LEU A 98 2.12 -7.89 -8.68
N PHE A 99 2.74 -7.04 -7.86
CA PHE A 99 2.54 -7.01 -6.42
C PHE A 99 1.25 -6.26 -6.09
N GLN A 100 0.26 -6.97 -5.53
CA GLN A 100 -1.09 -6.48 -5.35
C GLN A 100 -1.65 -6.91 -3.99
N ASP A 101 -2.90 -6.58 -3.66
CA ASP A 101 -3.47 -6.78 -2.32
C ASP A 101 -3.43 -8.25 -1.84
N LYS A 102 -3.48 -9.23 -2.75
CA LYS A 102 -3.34 -10.66 -2.41
C LYS A 102 -1.94 -11.07 -1.91
N CYS A 103 -0.94 -10.22 -2.14
CA CYS A 103 0.44 -10.43 -1.70
C CYS A 103 0.64 -10.02 -0.23
N LEU A 104 -0.40 -9.47 0.40
CA LEU A 104 -0.42 -9.09 1.81
C LEU A 104 -1.01 -10.23 2.67
N PRO A 105 -0.58 -10.35 3.94
CA PRO A 105 0.46 -9.57 4.59
C PRO A 105 1.88 -10.03 4.18
N ILE A 106 2.85 -9.11 4.23
CA ILE A 106 4.25 -9.42 3.95
C ILE A 106 4.85 -10.04 5.22
N TYR A 107 5.22 -11.32 5.14
CA TYR A 107 5.93 -11.98 6.23
C TYR A 107 7.43 -11.82 6.05
N TYR A 108 8.10 -11.25 7.05
CA TYR A 108 9.55 -11.37 7.14
C TYR A 108 9.89 -12.83 7.42
N ILE A 109 10.42 -13.52 6.42
CA ILE A 109 11.14 -14.76 6.67
C ILE A 109 12.46 -14.31 7.29
N SER A 110 12.49 -14.16 8.62
CA SER A 110 13.76 -14.15 9.35
C SER A 110 14.50 -15.37 8.85
N GLN A 111 15.66 -15.20 8.21
CA GLN A 111 16.45 -16.33 7.75
C GLN A 111 16.73 -17.19 8.98
N MET A 112 15.97 -18.27 9.13
CA MET A 112 16.33 -19.33 10.05
C MET A 112 17.64 -19.87 9.51
N ASN A 113 18.69 -19.67 10.30
CA ASN A 113 19.99 -20.27 10.10
C ASN A 113 19.80 -21.72 9.66
N PHE A 114 20.02 -22.01 8.38
CA PHE A 114 20.21 -23.38 7.92
C PHE A 114 21.47 -23.89 8.59
N HIS A 115 21.33 -24.47 9.78
CA HIS A 115 22.28 -25.44 10.29
C HIS A 115 22.17 -26.63 9.33
N GLY A 116 23.02 -26.62 8.29
CA GLY A 116 23.22 -27.79 7.45
C GLY A 116 23.55 -29.00 8.32
N PRO A 117 23.19 -30.22 7.90
CA PRO A 117 23.48 -31.41 8.69
C PRO A 117 24.99 -31.55 8.87
N SER A 118 25.44 -31.47 10.12
CA SER A 118 26.79 -31.85 10.51
C SER A 118 26.89 -33.37 10.36
N TYR A 119 27.49 -33.82 9.25
CA TYR A 119 27.90 -35.21 9.11
C TYR A 119 29.09 -35.47 10.04
N ARG A 120 28.81 -35.81 11.30
CA ARG A 120 29.73 -36.53 12.16
C ARG A 120 29.39 -38.02 12.13
N GLY A 121 30.26 -38.77 11.44
CA GLY A 121 30.81 -40.05 11.89
C GLY A 121 29.86 -41.24 12.04
N LEU A 122 30.03 -42.20 11.14
CA LEU A 122 30.18 -43.64 11.41
C LEU A 122 31.15 -44.09 10.30
N GLY A 123 32.31 -44.68 10.53
CA GLY A 123 32.76 -45.67 11.50
C GLY A 123 33.68 -46.59 10.71
#